data_AF-G3HVW8-F1
#
_entry.id   AF-G3HVW8-F1
#
_cell.length_a   1.000
_cell.length_b   1.000
_cell.length_c   1.000
_cell.angle_alpha   90.00
_cell.angle_beta   90.00
_cell.angle_gamma   90.00
#
_symmetry.space_group_name_H-M   'P 1'
#
loop_
_entity.id
_entity.type
_entity.pdbx_description
1 polymer ?
#
loop_
_entity_poly.entity_id
_entity_poly.type
_entity_poly.pdbx_seq_one_letter_code
_entity_poly.pdbx_strand_id
1 'polypeptide(L)'
;MPKGKKAKGKKVAQSPSLSKKQEAKKVVNPLFEKRPKNFSIGQDIQPKRDLTRFVKWPRYIRLQRQRAILYKWLKVPPAINQFTQALDWQTATRLLKLAHKYRPETKQEKKQRLLARAEKKAAGKGDVPTKRPPVLRAGVNTVTTLVENKKAQLVVIAHDVDPIELVVFLEDWKLEAGGPLLHHQGKSQAGTTGPQENMYHHCLHTG
;
A
#
# COMPACT_ATOMS: atom_id res chain seq x y z
N MET A 1 34.55 -65.34 -62.42
CA MET A 1 33.95 -65.01 -61.11
C MET A 1 34.22 -66.15 -60.14
N PRO A 2 34.83 -65.88 -58.98
CA PRO A 2 34.19 -66.34 -57.74
C PRO A 2 34.28 -65.30 -56.60
N LYS A 3 33.27 -65.39 -55.73
CA LYS A 3 32.83 -64.41 -54.73
C LYS A 3 33.84 -64.20 -53.59
N GLY A 4 34.06 -62.93 -53.22
CA GLY A 4 34.83 -62.55 -52.04
C GLY A 4 34.17 -63.02 -50.73
N LYS A 5 34.98 -63.63 -49.85
CA LYS A 5 34.58 -63.99 -48.48
C LYS A 5 35.09 -62.95 -47.49
N LYS A 6 34.13 -62.36 -46.78
CA LYS A 6 34.29 -61.31 -45.76
C LYS A 6 35.13 -61.77 -44.57
N ALA A 7 35.95 -60.83 -44.09
CA ALA A 7 36.83 -60.95 -42.94
C ALA A 7 36.06 -61.23 -41.63
N LYS A 8 36.72 -62.00 -40.76
CA LYS A 8 36.31 -62.43 -39.41
C LYS A 8 36.26 -61.19 -38.50
N GLY A 9 35.06 -60.69 -38.22
CA GLY A 9 34.84 -59.53 -37.35
C GLY A 9 35.18 -59.82 -35.88
N LYS A 10 35.99 -58.94 -35.29
CA LYS A 10 36.38 -58.88 -33.88
C LYS A 10 35.12 -58.73 -33.00
N LYS A 11 34.91 -59.63 -32.03
CA LYS A 11 33.84 -59.51 -31.02
C LYS A 11 34.07 -58.25 -30.18
N VAL A 12 33.29 -57.22 -30.43
CA VAL A 12 33.22 -56.00 -29.62
C VAL A 12 32.37 -56.30 -28.38
N ALA A 13 32.90 -55.97 -27.21
CA ALA A 13 32.21 -56.13 -25.93
C ALA A 13 30.91 -55.31 -25.89
N GLN A 14 29.84 -55.87 -25.33
CA GLN A 14 28.57 -55.17 -25.16
C GLN A 14 28.72 -53.95 -24.24
N SER A 15 28.15 -52.83 -24.68
CA SER A 15 28.04 -51.59 -23.91
C SER A 15 27.28 -51.84 -22.59
N PRO A 16 27.69 -51.26 -21.45
CA PRO A 16 27.02 -51.50 -20.17
C PRO A 16 25.57 -51.05 -20.26
N SER A 17 24.66 -52.00 -20.03
CA SER A 17 23.23 -51.76 -19.98
C SER A 17 22.94 -50.61 -19.02
N LEU A 18 22.17 -49.62 -19.48
CA LEU A 18 21.49 -48.66 -18.62
C LEU A 18 20.82 -49.44 -17.48
N SER A 19 21.43 -49.39 -16.29
CA SER A 19 20.87 -49.98 -15.10
C SER A 19 19.54 -49.28 -14.85
N LYS A 20 18.44 -49.96 -15.19
CA LYS A 20 17.09 -49.60 -14.77
C LYS A 20 17.18 -49.39 -13.26
N LYS A 21 17.02 -48.15 -12.82
CA LYS A 21 16.93 -47.81 -11.39
C LYS A 21 15.81 -48.68 -10.84
N GLN A 22 16.16 -49.74 -10.09
CA GLN A 22 15.18 -50.59 -9.45
C GLN A 22 14.40 -49.70 -8.49
N GLU A 23 13.12 -49.48 -8.79
CA GLU A 23 12.22 -48.88 -7.80
C GLU A 23 12.26 -49.80 -6.57
N ALA A 24 12.74 -49.26 -5.46
CA ALA A 24 12.72 -49.97 -4.20
C ALA A 24 11.27 -50.35 -3.91
N LYS A 25 10.99 -51.67 -3.88
CA LYS A 25 9.69 -52.19 -3.43
C LYS A 25 9.50 -51.70 -1.99
N LYS A 26 8.60 -50.72 -1.80
CA LYS A 26 8.17 -50.30 -0.46
C LYS A 26 7.66 -51.54 0.27
N VAL A 27 8.30 -51.87 1.39
CA VAL A 27 7.82 -52.93 2.29
C VAL A 27 6.50 -52.43 2.86
N VAL A 28 5.37 -52.88 2.28
CA VAL A 28 4.04 -52.55 2.77
C VAL A 28 3.67 -53.62 3.81
N ASN A 29 3.50 -53.20 5.06
CA ASN A 29 3.01 -54.07 6.10
C ASN A 29 1.54 -54.43 5.80
N PRO A 30 1.18 -55.72 5.69
CA PRO A 30 -0.18 -56.17 5.37
C PRO A 30 -1.23 -55.76 6.41
N LEU A 31 -0.82 -55.29 7.60
CA LEU A 31 -1.72 -54.73 8.62
C LEU A 31 -2.26 -53.33 8.27
N PHE A 32 -1.66 -52.61 7.30
CA PHE A 32 -2.13 -51.28 6.90
C PHE A 32 -3.06 -51.35 5.68
N GLU A 33 -4.36 -51.22 5.94
CA GLU A 33 -5.38 -51.14 4.90
C GLU A 33 -5.76 -49.67 4.61
N LYS A 34 -6.03 -49.36 3.33
CA LYS A 34 -6.62 -48.07 2.96
C LYS A 34 -8.10 -48.06 3.35
N ARG A 35 -8.46 -47.21 4.30
CA ARG A 35 -9.86 -46.99 4.73
C ARG A 35 -10.33 -45.58 4.34
N PRO A 36 -10.71 -45.35 3.07
CA PRO A 36 -11.16 -44.05 2.62
C PRO A 36 -12.54 -43.74 3.23
N LYS A 37 -12.72 -42.52 3.72
CA LYS A 37 -14.01 -42.02 4.19
C LYS A 37 -14.80 -41.42 3.04
N ASN A 38 -16.10 -41.65 3.01
CA ASN A 38 -17.02 -41.08 2.04
C ASN A 38 -17.72 -39.85 2.65
N PHE A 39 -17.39 -38.65 2.16
CA PHE A 39 -17.94 -37.38 2.67
C PHE A 39 -19.17 -36.88 1.89
N SER A 40 -19.82 -37.76 1.13
CA SER A 40 -21.10 -37.48 0.48
C SER A 40 -22.20 -37.26 1.53
N ILE A 41 -23.29 -36.61 1.13
CA ILE A 41 -24.42 -36.31 2.01
C ILE A 41 -24.96 -37.62 2.61
N GLY A 42 -25.06 -37.69 3.95
CA GLY A 42 -25.60 -38.84 4.68
C GLY A 42 -24.63 -40.00 4.93
N GLN A 43 -23.34 -39.85 4.63
CA GLN A 43 -22.30 -40.87 4.84
C GLN A 43 -21.45 -40.51 6.07
N ASP A 44 -20.11 -40.50 5.95
CA ASP A 44 -19.21 -40.19 7.06
C ASP A 44 -19.28 -38.72 7.51
N ILE A 45 -18.89 -38.46 8.76
CA ILE A 45 -18.79 -37.10 9.32
C ILE A 45 -17.91 -36.23 8.43
N GLN A 46 -18.46 -35.10 7.99
CA GLN A 46 -17.74 -34.18 7.13
C GLN A 46 -16.48 -33.61 7.82
N PRO A 47 -15.38 -33.42 7.06
CA PRO A 47 -14.17 -32.86 7.61
C PRO A 47 -14.38 -31.41 8.02
N LYS A 48 -13.48 -30.90 8.87
CA LYS A 48 -13.41 -29.46 9.17
C LYS A 48 -13.09 -28.72 7.87
N ARG A 49 -13.98 -27.80 7.47
CA ARG A 49 -13.82 -26.94 6.29
C ARG A 49 -13.70 -25.49 6.71
N ASP A 50 -13.24 -24.63 5.81
CA ASP A 50 -13.27 -23.20 6.05
C ASP A 50 -14.72 -22.69 6.15
N LEU A 51 -15.09 -22.20 7.33
CA LEU A 51 -16.42 -21.66 7.62
C LEU A 51 -16.44 -20.13 7.59
N THR A 52 -15.34 -19.45 7.25
CA THR A 52 -15.16 -17.98 7.32
C THR A 52 -16.32 -17.19 6.70
N ARG A 53 -16.95 -17.69 5.64
CA ARG A 53 -18.13 -17.07 5.00
C ARG A 53 -19.44 -17.23 5.79
N PHE A 54 -19.60 -18.33 6.52
CA PHE A 54 -20.80 -18.70 7.28
C PHE A 54 -20.71 -18.35 8.77
N VAL A 55 -19.53 -17.91 9.24
CA VAL A 55 -19.37 -17.42 10.61
C VAL A 55 -20.30 -16.24 10.85
N LYS A 56 -21.00 -16.26 11.99
CA LYS A 56 -21.71 -15.10 12.52
C LYS A 56 -20.68 -14.09 13.05
N TRP A 57 -20.29 -13.16 12.17
CA TRP A 57 -19.28 -12.15 12.50
C TRP A 57 -19.72 -11.20 13.62
N PRO A 58 -18.79 -10.71 14.48
CA PRO A 58 -19.03 -9.63 15.42
C PRO A 58 -19.72 -8.42 14.78
N ARG A 59 -20.51 -7.68 15.58
CA ARG A 59 -21.37 -6.59 15.09
C ARG A 59 -20.59 -5.51 14.32
N TYR A 60 -19.40 -5.12 14.79
CA TYR A 60 -18.59 -4.08 14.14
C TYR A 60 -18.14 -4.47 12.73
N ILE A 61 -17.76 -5.73 12.51
CA ILE A 61 -17.38 -6.26 11.18
C ILE A 61 -18.59 -6.25 10.25
N ARG A 62 -19.75 -6.68 10.76
CA ARG A 62 -21.00 -6.66 9.98
C ARG A 62 -21.37 -5.25 9.54
N LEU A 63 -21.32 -4.28 10.46
CA LEU A 63 -21.62 -2.87 10.17
C LEU A 63 -20.64 -2.28 9.15
N GLN A 64 -19.33 -2.51 9.29
CA GLN A 64 -18.32 -2.03 8.33
C GLN A 64 -18.54 -2.61 6.93
N ARG A 65 -18.84 -3.91 6.82
CA ARG A 65 -19.13 -4.57 5.53
C ARG A 65 -20.44 -4.06 4.92
N GLN A 66 -21.50 -3.94 5.71
CA GLN A 66 -22.78 -3.39 5.26
C GLN A 66 -22.62 -1.95 4.77
N ARG A 67 -21.86 -1.11 5.49
CA ARG A 67 -21.52 0.25 5.06
C ARG A 67 -20.84 0.25 3.68
N ALA A 68 -19.83 -0.59 3.48
CA ALA A 68 -19.11 -0.69 2.20
C ALA A 68 -20.00 -1.19 1.04
N ILE A 69 -20.93 -2.11 1.30
CA ILE A 69 -21.91 -2.57 0.31
C ILE A 69 -22.89 -1.45 -0.05
N LEU A 70 -23.38 -0.73 0.97
CA LEU A 70 -24.32 0.36 0.79
C LEU A 70 -23.75 1.46 -0.12
N TYR A 71 -22.49 1.86 0.08
CA TYR A 71 -21.82 2.85 -0.77
C TYR A 71 -21.71 2.43 -2.25
N LYS A 72 -21.70 1.12 -2.54
CA LYS A 72 -21.67 0.62 -3.93
C LYS A 72 -23.06 0.54 -4.56
N TRP A 73 -24.09 0.30 -3.74
CA TRP A 73 -25.45 0.11 -4.22
C TRP A 73 -26.21 1.42 -4.38
N LEU A 74 -25.95 2.38 -3.49
CA LEU A 74 -26.52 3.71 -3.60
C LEU A 74 -25.82 4.49 -4.72
N LYS A 75 -26.58 5.33 -5.41
CA LYS A 75 -26.01 6.31 -6.34
C LYS A 75 -25.32 7.40 -5.53
N VAL A 76 -24.00 7.39 -5.54
CA VAL A 76 -23.18 8.39 -4.84
C VAL A 76 -23.15 9.69 -5.66
N PRO A 77 -23.45 10.86 -5.05
CA PRO A 77 -23.33 12.15 -5.73
C PRO A 77 -21.91 12.41 -6.27
N PRO A 78 -21.76 13.14 -7.38
CA PRO A 78 -20.45 13.37 -8.01
C PRO A 78 -19.44 14.06 -7.07
N ALA A 79 -19.90 14.99 -6.23
CA ALA A 79 -19.08 15.68 -5.23
C ALA A 79 -18.44 14.74 -4.20
N ILE A 80 -19.01 13.55 -3.97
CA ILE A 80 -18.43 12.53 -3.08
C ILE A 80 -17.67 11.50 -3.91
N ASN A 81 -18.18 11.15 -5.10
CA ASN A 81 -17.60 10.12 -5.94
C ASN A 81 -16.21 10.49 -6.51
N GLN A 82 -15.87 11.78 -6.57
CA GLN A 82 -14.52 12.23 -6.95
C GLN A 82 -13.43 11.65 -6.04
N PHE A 83 -13.70 11.50 -4.74
CA PHE A 83 -12.75 10.89 -3.80
C PHE A 83 -12.55 9.39 -4.04
N THR A 84 -13.48 8.71 -4.73
CA THR A 84 -13.26 7.32 -5.15
C THR A 84 -12.13 7.20 -6.18
N GLN A 85 -11.88 8.27 -6.95
CA GLN A 85 -10.88 8.31 -8.02
C GLN A 85 -9.53 8.84 -7.49
N ALA A 86 -8.70 7.94 -6.99
CA ALA A 86 -7.37 8.27 -6.49
C ALA A 86 -6.30 8.27 -7.60
N LEU A 87 -5.19 8.94 -7.31
CA LEU A 87 -3.98 8.97 -8.13
C LEU A 87 -3.37 7.57 -8.28
N ASP A 88 -2.74 7.30 -9.42
CA ASP A 88 -2.03 6.05 -9.66
C ASP A 88 -0.84 5.86 -8.71
N TRP A 89 -0.47 4.61 -8.48
CA TRP A 89 0.58 4.23 -7.53
C TRP A 89 1.96 4.85 -7.85
N GLN A 90 2.31 4.94 -9.13
CA GLN A 90 3.61 5.44 -9.57
C GLN A 90 3.72 6.95 -9.32
N THR A 91 2.70 7.72 -9.67
CA THR A 91 2.66 9.16 -9.41
C THR A 91 2.56 9.45 -7.92
N ALA A 92 1.76 8.68 -7.17
CA ALA A 92 1.68 8.77 -5.71
C ALA A 92 3.05 8.57 -5.03
N THR A 93 3.82 7.57 -5.48
CA THR A 93 5.17 7.31 -4.95
C THR A 93 6.12 8.49 -5.22
N ARG A 94 6.05 9.10 -6.41
CA ARG A 94 6.87 10.28 -6.75
C ARG A 94 6.49 11.48 -5.90
N LEU A 95 5.19 11.70 -5.71
CA LEU A 95 4.66 12.76 -4.86
C LEU A 95 5.13 12.60 -3.41
N LEU A 96 5.02 11.40 -2.84
CA LEU A 96 5.46 11.15 -1.46
C LEU A 96 6.97 11.33 -1.28
N LYS A 97 7.80 10.97 -2.27
CA LYS A 97 9.24 11.26 -2.25
C LYS A 97 9.52 12.77 -2.24
N LEU A 98 8.78 13.54 -3.04
CA LEU A 98 8.87 15.01 -3.02
C LEU A 98 8.45 15.55 -1.66
N ALA A 99 7.32 15.07 -1.12
CA ALA A 99 6.80 15.48 0.17
C ALA A 99 7.79 15.22 1.32
N HIS A 100 8.46 14.07 1.30
CA HIS A 100 9.48 13.72 2.30
C HIS A 100 10.65 14.71 2.34
N LYS A 101 11.03 15.30 1.20
CA LYS A 101 12.08 16.33 1.14
C LYS A 101 11.68 17.64 1.82
N TYR A 102 10.39 17.99 1.81
CA TYR A 102 9.85 19.23 2.38
C TYR A 102 9.15 19.01 3.72
N ARG A 103 9.49 17.91 4.43
CA ARG A 103 8.91 17.56 5.72
C ARG A 103 9.17 18.66 6.77
N PRO A 104 8.17 19.07 7.56
CA PRO A 104 8.38 20.01 8.65
C PRO A 104 9.25 19.41 9.76
N GLU A 105 9.96 20.28 10.49
CA GLU A 105 10.83 19.90 11.59
C GLU A 105 10.13 19.08 12.68
N THR A 106 10.84 18.12 13.25
CA THR A 106 10.36 17.39 14.43
C THR A 106 10.42 18.27 15.68
N LYS A 107 9.68 17.92 16.74
CA LYS A 107 9.73 18.66 18.01
C LYS A 107 11.15 18.69 18.60
N GLN A 108 11.93 17.63 18.39
CA GLN A 108 13.32 17.51 18.85
C GLN A 108 14.26 18.42 18.06
N GLU A 109 14.19 18.39 16.72
CA GLU A 109 14.94 19.30 15.85
C GLU A 109 14.62 20.76 16.14
N LYS A 110 13.32 21.07 16.36
CA LYS A 110 12.88 22.42 16.74
C LYS A 110 13.53 22.86 18.05
N LYS A 111 13.59 21.98 19.05
CA LYS A 111 14.24 22.25 20.34
C LYS A 111 15.73 22.52 20.15
N GLN A 112 16.43 21.67 19.40
CA GLN A 112 17.85 21.85 19.10
C GLN A 112 18.13 23.16 18.35
N ARG A 113 17.31 23.51 17.36
CA ARG A 113 17.42 24.79 16.64
C ARG A 113 17.25 25.98 17.58
N LEU A 114 16.26 25.93 18.48
CA LEU A 114 16.01 27.00 19.44
C LEU A 114 17.15 27.14 20.46
N LEU A 115 17.70 26.03 20.96
CA LEU A 115 18.86 26.02 21.84
C LEU A 115 20.09 26.64 21.15
N ALA A 116 20.41 26.19 19.93
CA ALA A 116 21.53 26.74 19.15
C ALA A 116 21.36 28.24 18.84
N ARG A 117 20.13 28.71 18.63
CA ARG A 117 19.84 30.15 18.44
C ARG A 117 20.01 30.92 19.75
N ALA A 118 19.55 30.36 20.87
CA ALA A 118 19.70 30.96 22.19
C ALA A 118 21.18 31.08 22.59
N GLU A 119 21.98 30.04 22.36
CA GLU A 119 23.43 30.05 22.60
C GLU A 119 24.15 31.11 21.76
N LYS A 120 23.82 31.21 20.45
CA LYS A 120 24.39 32.25 19.58
C LYS A 120 24.03 33.67 20.04
N LYS A 121 22.79 33.85 20.52
CA LYS A 121 22.34 35.13 21.07
C LYS A 121 23.03 35.46 22.38
N ALA A 122 23.22 34.48 23.26
CA ALA A 122 23.96 34.64 24.52
C ALA A 122 25.44 34.97 24.27
N ALA A 123 26.04 34.42 23.20
CA ALA A 123 27.39 34.74 22.75
C ALA A 123 27.52 36.12 22.06
N GLY A 124 26.53 37.00 22.18
CA GLY A 124 26.57 38.38 21.69
C GLY A 124 26.38 38.56 20.18
N LYS A 125 26.16 37.47 19.43
CA LYS A 125 25.76 37.58 18.02
C LYS A 125 24.28 37.99 18.00
N GLY A 126 24.00 39.20 17.51
CA GLY A 126 22.64 39.74 17.40
C GLY A 126 21.67 38.81 16.67
N ASP A 127 20.37 39.05 16.82
CA ASP A 127 19.35 38.18 16.23
C ASP A 127 19.22 38.41 14.72
N VAL A 128 20.03 37.69 13.93
CA VAL A 128 20.00 37.80 12.47
C VAL A 128 18.77 37.05 11.92
N PRO A 129 17.91 37.72 11.11
CA PRO A 129 16.76 37.08 10.47
C PRO A 129 17.20 35.89 9.60
N THR A 130 16.83 34.68 9.99
CA THR A 130 17.13 33.47 9.22
C THR A 130 16.07 33.26 8.14
N LYS A 131 16.50 33.00 6.89
CA LYS A 131 15.58 32.68 5.78
C LYS A 131 14.80 31.39 6.12
N ARG A 132 13.47 31.46 6.06
CA ARG A 132 12.62 30.32 6.38
C ARG A 132 12.67 29.29 5.24
N PRO A 133 12.95 28.01 5.53
CA PRO A 133 12.91 26.99 4.49
C PRO A 133 11.46 26.76 4.02
N PRO A 134 11.26 26.41 2.73
CA PRO A 134 9.98 25.94 2.25
C PRO A 134 9.64 24.62 2.94
N VAL A 135 8.44 24.53 3.49
CA VAL A 135 7.96 23.35 4.22
C VAL A 135 6.55 23.03 3.77
N LEU A 136 6.20 21.75 3.82
CA LEU A 136 4.82 21.31 3.67
C LEU A 136 3.93 21.94 4.74
N ARG A 137 2.75 22.37 4.31
CA ARG A 137 1.71 22.88 5.19
C ARG A 137 0.63 21.82 5.33
N ALA A 138 0.25 21.52 6.56
CA ALA A 138 -0.72 20.49 6.88
C ALA A 138 -1.85 21.07 7.74
N GLY A 139 -3.01 20.42 7.67
CA GLY A 139 -4.23 20.80 8.40
C GLY A 139 -5.20 21.60 7.54
N VAL A 140 -6.49 21.24 7.62
CA VAL A 140 -7.57 21.79 6.77
C VAL A 140 -7.56 23.31 6.77
N ASN A 141 -7.63 23.95 7.94
CA ASN A 141 -7.70 25.42 8.05
C ASN A 141 -6.48 26.15 7.48
N THR A 142 -5.28 25.57 7.62
CA THR A 142 -4.06 26.16 7.05
C THR A 142 -4.08 26.02 5.53
N VAL A 143 -4.54 24.88 5.03
CA VAL A 143 -4.63 24.63 3.59
C VAL A 143 -5.70 25.52 2.96
N THR A 144 -6.89 25.65 3.56
CA THR A 144 -7.95 26.52 3.05
C THR A 144 -7.51 27.97 2.95
N THR A 145 -6.90 28.52 4.01
CA THR A 145 -6.40 29.89 3.99
C THR A 145 -5.30 30.11 2.95
N LEU A 146 -4.43 29.13 2.70
CA LEU A 146 -3.41 29.22 1.66
C LEU A 146 -4.00 29.16 0.25
N VAL A 147 -5.07 28.38 0.08
CA VAL A 147 -5.81 28.22 -1.15
C VAL A 147 -6.62 29.48 -1.48
N GLU A 148 -7.31 30.06 -0.48
CA GLU A 148 -8.00 31.35 -0.57
C GLU A 148 -7.05 32.49 -0.97
N ASN A 149 -5.86 32.52 -0.36
CA ASN A 149 -4.84 33.53 -0.65
C ASN A 149 -4.04 33.24 -1.94
N LYS A 150 -4.38 32.20 -2.72
CA LYS A 150 -3.67 31.78 -3.95
C LYS A 150 -2.17 31.55 -3.75
N LYS A 151 -1.79 31.10 -2.55
CA LYS A 151 -0.42 30.80 -2.12
C LYS A 151 -0.07 29.31 -2.23
N ALA A 152 -1.08 28.47 -2.41
CA ALA A 152 -0.95 27.04 -2.61
C ALA A 152 -0.54 26.73 -4.06
N GLN A 153 0.54 25.96 -4.25
CA GLN A 153 0.94 25.48 -5.58
C GLN A 153 0.32 24.14 -5.94
N LEU A 154 0.21 23.25 -4.95
CA LEU A 154 -0.34 21.92 -5.10
C LEU A 154 -1.03 21.56 -3.80
N VAL A 155 -2.26 21.08 -3.90
CA VAL A 155 -3.01 20.57 -2.76
C VAL A 155 -3.23 19.08 -2.96
N VAL A 156 -2.93 18.32 -1.90
CA VAL A 156 -3.04 16.87 -1.89
C VAL A 156 -4.01 16.47 -0.79
N ILE A 157 -5.00 15.69 -1.16
CA ILE A 157 -6.13 15.32 -0.33
C ILE A 157 -6.18 13.81 -0.18
N ALA A 158 -6.30 13.31 1.04
CA ALA A 158 -6.58 11.89 1.26
C ALA A 158 -8.02 11.56 0.85
N HIS A 159 -8.23 10.41 0.21
CA HIS A 159 -9.58 9.96 -0.17
C HIS A 159 -10.43 9.37 0.97
N ASP A 160 -9.79 8.85 2.03
CA ASP A 160 -10.44 8.05 3.09
C ASP A 160 -10.69 8.85 4.38
N VAL A 161 -11.05 10.12 4.22
CA VAL A 161 -11.41 11.02 5.31
C VAL A 161 -12.82 10.68 5.84
N ASP A 162 -12.92 10.55 7.16
CA ASP A 162 -14.18 10.32 7.88
C ASP A 162 -14.11 11.28 9.07
N PRO A 163 -14.90 12.38 9.12
CA PRO A 163 -16.03 12.76 8.23
C PRO A 163 -15.63 13.43 6.90
N ILE A 164 -16.38 13.19 5.81
CA ILE A 164 -16.04 13.63 4.44
C ILE A 164 -16.26 15.13 4.22
N GLU A 165 -17.15 15.73 5.00
CA GLU A 165 -17.57 17.14 4.98
C GLU A 165 -16.39 18.11 5.17
N LEU A 166 -15.31 17.64 5.81
CA LEU A 166 -14.07 18.40 5.98
C LEU A 166 -13.34 18.70 4.65
N VAL A 167 -13.71 18.01 3.58
CA VAL A 167 -12.94 17.95 2.35
C VAL A 167 -13.78 18.24 1.11
N VAL A 168 -15.09 17.96 1.14
CA VAL A 168 -15.96 18.13 -0.03
C VAL A 168 -15.83 19.54 -0.63
N PHE A 169 -15.79 20.58 0.21
CA PHE A 169 -15.72 21.97 -0.23
C PHE A 169 -14.34 22.37 -0.81
N LEU A 170 -13.27 21.65 -0.48
CA LEU A 170 -11.93 21.92 -1.02
C LEU A 170 -11.82 21.56 -2.50
N GLU A 171 -12.60 20.60 -2.97
CA GLU A 171 -12.62 20.19 -4.38
C GLU A 171 -13.34 21.20 -5.26
N ASP A 172 -14.46 21.76 -4.79
CA ASP A 172 -15.20 22.79 -5.53
C ASP A 172 -14.34 24.05 -5.77
N TRP A 173 -13.44 24.36 -4.83
CA TRP A 173 -12.53 25.51 -4.93
C TRP A 173 -11.50 25.41 -6.07
N LYS A 174 -11.25 24.19 -6.59
CA LYS A 174 -10.32 23.94 -7.71
C LYS A 174 -10.65 24.77 -8.95
N LEU A 175 -11.94 24.97 -9.22
CA LEU A 175 -12.44 25.69 -10.39
C LEU A 175 -12.21 27.20 -10.30
N GLU A 176 -12.19 27.76 -9.09
CA GLU A 176 -12.17 29.21 -8.87
C GLU A 176 -10.75 29.75 -8.64
N ALA A 177 -9.88 29.00 -7.97
CA ALA A 177 -8.52 29.48 -7.64
C ALA A 177 -7.38 28.89 -8.48
N GLY A 178 -7.65 27.95 -9.39
CA GLY A 178 -6.69 27.50 -10.41
C GLY A 178 -5.49 26.68 -9.90
N GLY A 179 -5.50 26.23 -8.64
CA GLY A 179 -4.45 25.36 -8.08
C GLY A 179 -4.67 23.87 -8.42
N PRO A 180 -3.65 23.11 -8.87
CA PRO A 180 -3.75 21.66 -9.07
C PRO A 180 -4.13 20.93 -7.76
N LEU A 181 -5.12 20.03 -7.88
CA LEU A 181 -5.67 19.25 -6.78
C LEU A 181 -5.61 17.76 -7.12
N LEU A 182 -5.05 16.96 -6.19
CA LEU A 182 -4.85 15.52 -6.37
C LEU A 182 -5.39 14.73 -5.18
N HIS A 183 -6.10 13.64 -5.47
CA HIS A 183 -6.55 12.67 -4.48
C HIS A 183 -5.49 11.57 -4.27
N HIS A 184 -5.03 11.37 -3.04
CA HIS A 184 -4.07 10.33 -2.67
C HIS A 184 -4.73 9.17 -1.94
N GLN A 185 -4.20 7.97 -2.19
CA GLN A 185 -4.67 6.75 -1.53
C GLN A 185 -4.08 6.61 -0.11
N GLY A 186 -4.89 6.85 0.91
CA GLY A 186 -4.60 6.53 2.31
C GLY A 186 -4.07 7.70 3.13
N LYS A 187 -4.89 8.16 4.09
CA LYS A 187 -4.54 9.19 5.09
C LYS A 187 -3.32 8.84 5.94
N SER A 188 -3.08 7.55 6.19
CA SER A 188 -1.93 7.09 6.97
C SER A 188 -0.62 7.26 6.20
N GLN A 189 -0.62 7.08 4.88
CA GLN A 189 0.58 7.31 4.06
C GLN A 189 0.91 8.80 3.96
N ALA A 190 -0.11 9.64 3.87
CA ALA A 190 0.05 11.09 3.97
C ALA A 190 0.52 11.51 5.39
N GLY A 191 0.10 10.82 6.46
CA GLY A 191 0.58 11.03 7.83
C GLY A 191 2.09 10.91 7.98
N THR A 192 2.68 9.87 7.36
CA THR A 192 4.12 9.59 7.42
C THR A 192 5.01 10.77 6.98
N THR A 193 4.53 11.60 6.06
CA THR A 193 5.30 12.74 5.53
C THR A 193 5.26 13.97 6.45
N GLY A 194 4.52 13.94 7.56
CA GLY A 194 4.54 15.02 8.55
C GLY A 194 4.56 14.52 9.98
N PRO A 195 4.21 15.40 10.94
CA PRO A 195 4.39 15.12 12.37
C PRO A 195 3.16 14.49 13.02
N GLN A 196 2.08 14.23 12.27
CA GLN A 196 0.83 13.66 12.75
C GLN A 196 0.57 12.29 12.09
N GLU A 197 0.07 11.33 12.87
CA GLU A 197 -0.19 9.95 12.41
C GLU A 197 -1.24 9.87 11.29
N ASN A 198 -2.24 10.76 11.31
CA ASN A 198 -3.24 10.88 10.26
C ASN A 198 -3.18 12.29 9.68
N MET A 199 -2.65 12.42 8.46
CA MET A 199 -2.65 13.69 7.75
C MET A 199 -3.62 13.59 6.60
N TYR A 200 -4.71 14.34 6.71
CA TYR A 200 -5.79 14.33 5.73
C TYR A 200 -5.48 15.19 4.51
N HIS A 201 -4.70 16.26 4.70
CA HIS A 201 -4.37 17.24 3.67
C HIS A 201 -2.96 17.79 3.84
N HIS A 202 -2.25 17.96 2.73
CA HIS A 202 -1.03 18.75 2.69
C HIS A 202 -0.95 19.60 1.44
N CYS A 203 -0.31 20.76 1.57
CA CYS A 203 -0.10 21.69 0.49
C CYS A 203 1.38 22.06 0.38
N LEU A 204 1.88 22.12 -0.85
CA LEU A 204 3.16 22.75 -1.17
C LEU A 204 2.93 24.24 -1.38
N HIS A 205 3.71 25.05 -0.67
CA HIS A 205 3.64 26.50 -0.69
C HIS A 205 4.95 27.08 -1.26
N THR A 206 4.84 28.04 -2.18
CA THR A 206 5.96 28.92 -2.53
C THR A 206 6.21 29.90 -1.40
N GLY A 207 7.39 29.85 -0.80
CA GLY A 207 7.81 30.76 0.26
C GLY A 207 7.79 32.23 -0.13
#